data_AF-A0A379C2C2-F1
#
_entry.id   AF-A0A379C2C2-F1
#
_cell.length_a   1.000
_cell.length_b   1.000
_cell.length_c   1.000
_cell.angle_alpha   90.00
_cell.angle_beta   90.00
_cell.angle_gamma   90.00
#
_symmetry.space_group_name_H-M   'P 1'
#
loop_
_entity.id
_entity.type
_entity.pdbx_description
1 polymer ?
#
loop_
_entity_poly.entity_id
_entity_poly.type
_entity_poly.pdbx_seq_one_letter_code
_entity_poly.pdbx_strand_id
1 'polypeptide(L)' 'MYKEACEKILSDAYRNSLKLSKEKGIKSIAFPLISAGIYGFPEKDAFFVAKRTIDEFLKDNEMEVYLSTFGKDILSLIM' A
#
# COMPACT_ATOMS: atom_id res chain seq x y z
N MET A 1 -15.93 -5.47 12.69
CA MET A 1 -15.40 -4.47 13.65
C MET A 1 -13.87 -4.37 13.60
N TYR A 2 -13.07 -5.41 13.92
CA TYR A 2 -11.59 -5.28 13.88
C TYR A 2 -11.00 -5.14 12.48
N LYS A 3 -11.56 -5.81 11.45
CA LYS A 3 -11.05 -5.76 10.08
C LYS A 3 -11.05 -4.33 9.50
N GLU A 4 -12.15 -3.61 9.61
CA GLU A 4 -12.27 -2.23 9.11
C GLU A 4 -11.29 -1.27 9.80
N ALA A 5 -11.08 -1.43 11.11
CA ALA A 5 -10.10 -0.64 11.84
C ALA A 5 -8.66 -0.92 11.35
N CYS A 6 -8.31 -2.19 11.13
CA CYS A 6 -7.02 -2.59 10.55
C CYS A 6 -6.84 -2.03 9.13
N GLU A 7 -7.86 -2.13 8.28
CA GLU A 7 -7.82 -1.58 6.92
C GLU A 7 -7.61 -0.07 6.92
N LYS A 8 -8.29 0.65 7.83
CA LYS A 8 -8.12 2.09 7.97
C LYS A 8 -6.69 2.45 8.35
N ILE A 9 -6.12 1.81 9.36
CA ILE A 9 -4.73 2.07 9.81
C ILE A 9 -3.74 1.75 8.70
N LEU A 10 -3.94 0.65 7.98
CA LEU A 10 -3.09 0.27 6.85
C LEU A 10 -3.17 1.28 5.71
N SER A 11 -4.38 1.72 5.34
CA SER A 11 -4.57 2.79 4.36
C SER A 11 -3.90 4.09 4.81
N ASP A 12 -4.03 4.46 6.09
CA ASP A 12 -3.41 5.68 6.63
C ASP A 12 -1.87 5.60 6.55
N ALA A 13 -1.27 4.42 6.76
CA ALA A 13 0.17 4.22 6.60
C ALA A 13 0.65 4.55 5.16
N TYR A 14 0.01 3.97 4.14
CA TYR A 14 0.33 4.29 2.74
C TYR A 14 0.08 5.78 2.42
N ARG A 15 -1.08 6.30 2.81
CA ARG A 15 -1.50 7.68 2.49
C ARG A 15 -0.55 8.71 3.09
N ASN A 16 -0.12 8.51 4.33
CA ASN A 16 0.79 9.43 5.01
C ASN A 16 2.20 9.39 4.39
N SER A 17 2.71 8.19 4.06
CA SER A 17 4.00 8.06 3.37
C SER A 17 4.00 8.72 1.99
N LEU A 18 2.93 8.56 1.21
CA LEU A 18 2.76 9.18 -0.11
C LEU A 18 2.70 10.71 -0.01
N LYS A 19 1.89 11.25 0.91
CA LYS A 19 1.80 12.70 1.16
C LYS A 19 3.16 13.29 1.55
N LEU A 20 3.85 12.66 2.49
CA LEU A 20 5.17 13.11 2.91
C LEU A 20 6.18 13.08 1.75
N SER A 21 6.13 12.04 0.92
CA SER A 21 6.99 11.92 -0.26
C SER A 21 6.75 13.06 -1.25
N LYS A 22 5.48 13.39 -1.52
CA LYS A 22 5.12 14.54 -2.35
C LYS A 22 5.62 15.86 -1.76
N GLU A 23 5.38 16.08 -0.47
CA GLU A 23 5.84 17.29 0.24
C GLU A 23 7.36 17.47 0.16
N LYS A 24 8.12 16.37 0.08
CA LYS A 24 9.57 16.35 -0.06
C LYS A 24 10.05 16.39 -1.52
N GLY A 25 9.14 16.44 -2.51
CA GLY A 25 9.50 16.44 -3.94
C GLY A 25 10.08 15.11 -4.43
N ILE A 26 9.81 14.00 -3.73
CA ILE A 26 10.24 12.66 -4.14
C ILE A 26 9.35 12.21 -5.31
N LYS A 27 9.99 11.78 -6.41
CA LYS A 27 9.30 11.38 -7.64
C LYS A 27 8.90 9.90 -7.68
N SER A 28 9.57 9.06 -6.88
CA SER A 28 9.36 7.61 -6.88
C SER A 28 9.48 7.01 -5.48
N ILE A 29 8.62 6.05 -5.14
CA ILE A 29 8.65 5.33 -3.86
C ILE A 29 8.33 3.85 -4.05
N ALA A 30 9.03 2.98 -3.30
CA ALA A 30 8.74 1.56 -3.26
C ALA A 30 8.23 1.16 -1.86
N PHE A 31 7.15 0.39 -1.80
CA PHE A 31 6.59 -0.15 -0.57
C PHE A 31 6.72 -1.67 -0.54
N PRO A 32 7.07 -2.28 0.62
CA PRO A 32 6.72 -3.67 0.84
C PRO A 32 5.19 -3.81 1.00
N LEU A 33 4.67 -5.04 0.98
CA LEU A 33 3.29 -5.30 1.35
C LEU A 33 3.10 -5.15 2.87
N ILE A 34 2.83 -3.91 3.32
CA ILE A 34 2.76 -3.55 4.74
C ILE A 34 1.71 -4.41 5.47
N SER A 35 2.05 -4.86 6.69
CA SER A 35 1.24 -5.70 7.58
C SER A 35 0.96 -7.13 7.12
N ALA A 36 1.38 -7.51 5.91
CA ALA A 36 1.17 -8.86 5.33
C ALA A 36 2.25 -9.89 5.74
N GLY A 37 3.17 -9.53 6.63
CA GLY A 37 4.19 -10.41 7.20
C GLY A 37 3.83 -10.88 8.61
N ILE A 38 4.76 -10.71 9.55
CA ILE A 38 4.61 -11.15 10.96
C ILE A 38 3.39 -10.55 11.69
N TYR A 39 2.84 -9.43 11.21
CA TYR A 39 1.63 -8.81 11.76
C TYR A 39 0.33 -9.52 11.36
N GLY A 40 0.39 -10.45 10.40
CA GLY A 40 -0.70 -11.39 10.12
C GLY A 40 -1.94 -10.78 9.47
N PHE A 41 -1.87 -9.56 8.93
CA PHE A 41 -2.98 -9.04 8.13
C PHE A 41 -3.09 -9.83 6.82
N PRO A 42 -4.27 -10.31 6.41
CA PRO A 42 -4.39 -11.20 5.26
C PRO A 42 -3.78 -10.58 4.00
N GLU A 43 -2.87 -11.30 3.33
CA GLU A 43 -2.08 -10.76 2.20
C GLU A 43 -2.96 -10.17 1.09
N LYS A 44 -4.04 -10.86 0.72
CA LYS A 44 -4.99 -10.42 -0.30
C LYS A 44 -5.68 -9.11 0.09
N ASP A 45 -6.15 -9.01 1.33
CA ASP A 45 -6.76 -7.79 1.86
C ASP A 45 -5.72 -6.65 1.92
N ALA A 46 -4.49 -6.94 2.36
CA ALA A 46 -3.39 -5.97 2.41
C ALA A 46 -3.10 -5.37 1.03
N PHE A 47 -3.07 -6.22 0.00
CA PHE A 47 -2.86 -5.82 -1.39
C PHE A 47 -3.97 -4.89 -1.88
N PHE A 48 -5.24 -5.23 -1.66
CA PHE A 48 -6.34 -4.38 -2.10
C PHE A 48 -6.39 -3.04 -1.35
N VAL A 49 -6.05 -3.01 -0.06
CA VAL A 49 -5.91 -1.75 0.68
C VAL A 49 -4.78 -0.90 0.09
N ALA A 50 -3.60 -1.48 -0.13
CA ALA A 50 -2.46 -0.79 -0.72
C ALA A 50 -2.82 -0.21 -2.09
N LYS A 51 -3.34 -1.08 -2.99
CA LYS A 51 -3.72 -0.71 -4.36
C LYS A 51 -4.75 0.42 -4.36
N ARG A 52 -5.86 0.29 -3.62
CA ARG A 52 -6.91 1.32 -3.57
C ARG A 52 -6.35 2.65 -3.09
N THR A 53 -5.56 2.66 -2.02
CA THR A 53 -5.02 3.89 -1.46
C THR A 53 -3.99 4.54 -2.39
N ILE A 54 -3.13 3.75 -3.05
CA ILE A 54 -2.17 4.24 -4.04
C ILE A 54 -2.90 4.81 -5.27
N ASP A 55 -3.84 4.07 -5.84
CA ASP A 55 -4.62 4.51 -7.00
C ASP A 55 -5.39 5.81 -6.70
N GLU A 56 -6.01 5.92 -5.52
CA GLU A 56 -6.67 7.16 -5.08
C GLU A 56 -5.71 8.33 -5.01
N PHE A 57 -4.51 8.13 -4.48
CA PHE A 57 -3.50 9.18 -4.40
C PHE A 57 -3.03 9.60 -5.80
N LEU A 58 -2.79 8.65 -6.71
CA LEU A 58 -2.25 8.93 -8.04
C LEU A 58 -3.24 9.64 -8.98
N LYS A 59 -4.54 9.68 -8.65
CA LYS A 59 -5.52 10.48 -9.42
C LYS A 59 -5.17 11.97 -9.48
N ASP A 60 -4.62 12.51 -8.39
CA ASP A 60 -4.35 13.94 -8.23
C ASP A 60 -2.85 14.25 -8.15
N ASN A 61 -1.98 13.22 -8.27
CA ASN A 61 -0.56 13.33 -7.98
C ASN A 61 0.27 12.49 -8.96
N GLU A 62 1.27 13.11 -9.59
CA GLU A 62 2.25 12.41 -10.41
C GLU A 62 3.39 11.86 -9.54
N MET A 63 3.48 10.53 -9.43
CA MET A 63 4.52 9.82 -8.68
C MET A 63 4.63 8.38 -9.19
N GLU A 64 5.84 7.85 -9.31
CA GLU A 64 6.04 6.42 -9.56
C GLU A 64 5.95 5.64 -8.25
N VAL A 65 5.07 4.64 -8.18
CA VAL A 65 4.87 3.84 -6.98
C VAL A 65 5.07 2.36 -7.31
N TYR A 66 5.97 1.71 -6.58
CA TYR A 66 6.29 0.29 -6.74
C TYR A 66 5.78 -0.48 -5.51
N LEU A 67 5.10 -1.60 -5.74
CA LEU A 67 4.76 -2.54 -4.67
C LEU A 67 5.69 -3.76 -4.79
N SER A 68 6.67 -3.82 -3.90
CA SER A 68 7.72 -4.83 -3.90
C SER A 68 7.33 -6.02 -3.03
N THR A 69 7.41 -7.22 -3.59
CA THR A 69 7.18 -8.49 -2.89
C THR A 69 8.41 -9.38 -3.03
N PHE A 70 8.60 -10.27 -2.06
CA PHE A 70 9.71 -11.22 -2.04
C PHE A 70 9.16 -12.65 -1.97
N GLY A 71 9.63 -13.52 -2.88
CA GLY A 71 9.33 -14.96 -2.86
C GLY A 71 7.92 -15.38 -3.30
N LYS A 72 6.99 -14.44 -3.52
CA LYS A 72 5.65 -14.70 -4.07
C LYS A 72 5.39 -13.79 -5.25
N ASP A 73 4.75 -14.34 -6.29
CA ASP A 73 4.25 -13.53 -7.39
C ASP A 73 3.00 -12.78 -6.92
N ILE A 74 3.02 -11.45 -7.04
CA ILE A 74 1.87 -10.62 -6.66
C ILE A 74 0.63 -10.94 -7.49
N LEU A 75 0.81 -11.51 -8.69
CA LEU A 75 -0.28 -11.99 -9.54
C LEU A 75 -1.08 -13.10 -8.86
N SER A 76 -0.48 -13.90 -7.97
CA SER A 76 -1.20 -14.94 -7.24
C SER A 76 -2.18 -14.39 -6.20
N LEU A 77 -2.10 -13.10 -5.86
CA LEU A 77 -3.03 -12.45 -4.91
C LEU A 77 -4.32 -11.97 -5.59
N ILE A 78 -4.29 -11.77 -6.90
CA ILE A 78 -5.42 -11.24 -7.69
C ILE A 78 -6.16 -12.32 -8.50
N MET A 79 -5.55 -13.49 -8.70
CA MET A 79 -6.20 -14.69 -9.23
C MET A 79 -7.02 -15.43 -8.15
#